data_AF-A0A059D368-F1
#
_entry.id   AF-A0A059D368-F1
#
_cell.length_a   1.000
_cell.length_b   1.000
_cell.length_c   1.000
_cell.angle_alpha   90.00
_cell.angle_beta   90.00
_cell.angle_gamma   90.00
#
_symmetry.space_group_name_H-M   'P 1'
#
loop_
_entity.id
_entity.type
_entity.pdbx_description
1 polymer ?
#
loop_
_entity_poly.entity_id
_entity_poly.type
_entity_poly.pdbx_seq_one_letter_code
_entity_poly.pdbx_strand_id
1 'polypeptide(L)'
;MGIKGLTKLLADNAPNAMKERKLESYFGRRIAVVASMSIYQFLVVVGRKGTQTLTNEAGEVTSHLQGMFYRTIRLLEAGIKSVYVFDGPPPDLKKKELAKR
;
A
#
# COMPACT_ATOMS: atom_id res chain seq x y z
N MET A 1 -6.30 8.88 -0.41
CA MET A 1 -7.76 8.73 -0.65
C MET A 1 -8.28 7.76 0.38
N GLY A 2 -9.44 8.02 0.95
CA GLY A 2 -10.04 7.15 1.96
C GLY A 2 -11.20 7.87 2.64
N ILE A 3 -11.81 7.19 3.59
CA ILE A 3 -12.90 7.76 4.40
C ILE A 3 -12.26 8.30 5.68
N LYS A 4 -12.26 9.63 5.84
CA LYS A 4 -11.64 10.29 6.99
C LYS A 4 -12.31 9.82 8.28
N GLY A 5 -11.51 9.35 9.24
CA GLY A 5 -11.98 8.93 10.57
C GLY A 5 -12.63 7.55 10.64
N LEU A 6 -12.76 6.81 9.53
CA LEU A 6 -13.46 5.52 9.52
C LEU A 6 -12.87 4.50 10.51
N THR A 7 -11.54 4.38 10.60
CA THR A 7 -10.90 3.44 11.52
C THR A 7 -11.25 3.74 12.98
N LYS A 8 -11.22 5.03 13.38
CA LYS A 8 -11.60 5.45 14.74
C LYS A 8 -13.09 5.16 15.00
N LEU A 9 -13.95 5.53 14.05
CA LEU A 9 -15.39 5.28 14.16
C LEU A 9 -15.69 3.79 14.39
N LEU A 10 -15.03 2.89 13.63
CA LEU A 10 -15.19 1.44 13.76
C LEU A 10 -14.63 0.92 15.08
N ALA A 11 -13.50 1.47 15.56
CA ALA A 11 -12.94 1.12 16.87
C ALA A 11 -13.92 1.44 18.00
N ASP A 12 -14.53 2.62 17.96
CA ASP A 12 -15.41 3.12 19.02
C ASP A 12 -16.79 2.43 19.01
N ASN A 13 -17.34 2.11 17.83
CA ASN A 13 -18.74 1.70 17.67
C ASN A 13 -18.94 0.26 17.17
N ALA A 14 -17.93 -0.36 16.55
CA ALA A 14 -18.03 -1.70 16.00
C ALA A 14 -16.72 -2.50 16.17
N PRO A 15 -16.17 -2.63 17.39
CA PRO A 15 -14.84 -3.21 17.61
C PRO A 15 -14.72 -4.65 17.11
N ASN A 16 -15.83 -5.41 17.15
CA ASN A 16 -15.88 -6.79 16.67
C ASN A 16 -15.69 -6.95 15.15
N ALA A 17 -15.77 -5.84 14.38
CA ALA A 17 -15.50 -5.85 12.94
C ALA A 17 -14.00 -5.89 12.61
N MET A 18 -13.12 -5.61 13.57
CA MET A 18 -11.67 -5.63 13.39
C MET A 18 -11.05 -6.85 14.07
N LYS A 19 -10.15 -7.54 13.36
CA LYS A 19 -9.46 -8.72 13.89
C LYS A 19 -7.98 -8.61 13.60
N GLU A 20 -7.17 -8.75 14.65
CA GLU A 20 -5.73 -8.88 14.52
C GLU A 20 -5.34 -10.36 14.41
N ARG A 21 -4.46 -10.64 13.46
CA ARG A 21 -3.96 -11.98 13.16
C ARG A 21 -2.51 -11.86 12.71
N LYS A 22 -1.68 -12.83 13.09
CA LYS A 22 -0.31 -12.93 12.59
C LYS A 22 -0.31 -13.22 11.08
N LEU A 23 0.72 -12.79 10.37
CA LEU A 23 0.77 -12.90 8.90
C LEU A 23 0.68 -14.36 8.43
N GLU A 24 1.30 -15.27 9.18
CA GLU A 24 1.37 -16.70 8.90
C GLU A 24 -0.01 -17.37 8.91
N SER A 25 -0.99 -16.77 9.61
CA SER A 25 -2.38 -17.27 9.60
C SER A 25 -3.06 -17.15 8.24
N TYR A 26 -2.47 -16.42 7.30
CA TYR A 26 -2.96 -16.26 5.93
C TYR A 26 -2.26 -17.17 4.92
N PHE A 27 -1.50 -18.19 5.37
CA PHE A 27 -0.88 -19.17 4.48
C PHE A 27 -1.88 -19.76 3.47
N GLY A 28 -1.46 -19.87 2.20
CA GLY A 28 -2.26 -20.41 1.11
C GLY A 28 -3.37 -19.47 0.60
N ARG A 29 -3.58 -18.30 1.23
CA ARG A 29 -4.59 -17.33 0.79
C ARG A 29 -4.10 -16.56 -0.44
N ARG A 30 -5.08 -16.15 -1.26
CA ARG A 30 -4.87 -15.22 -2.37
C ARG A 30 -5.40 -13.85 -1.95
N ILE A 31 -4.62 -12.79 -2.20
CA ILE A 31 -5.01 -11.42 -1.86
C ILE A 31 -4.85 -10.50 -3.07
N ALA A 32 -5.73 -9.51 -3.20
CA ALA A 32 -5.56 -8.40 -4.13
C ALA A 32 -4.91 -7.22 -3.39
N VAL A 33 -3.81 -6.72 -3.93
CA VAL A 33 -3.06 -5.59 -3.37
C VAL A 33 -3.22 -4.39 -4.28
N VAL A 34 -3.60 -3.24 -3.73
CA VAL A 34 -3.69 -1.99 -4.48
C VAL A 34 -2.27 -1.50 -4.78
N ALA A 35 -1.85 -1.60 -6.05
CA ALA A 35 -0.48 -1.33 -6.47
C ALA A 35 -0.11 0.15 -6.35
N SER A 36 -0.97 1.05 -6.84
CA SER A 36 -0.73 2.50 -6.81
C SER A 36 -0.47 3.02 -5.40
N MET A 37 -1.26 2.55 -4.42
CA MET A 37 -1.08 2.90 -3.01
C MET A 37 0.21 2.34 -2.42
N SER A 38 0.57 1.09 -2.79
CA SER A 38 1.81 0.46 -2.34
C SER A 38 3.03 1.22 -2.87
N ILE A 39 3.06 1.56 -4.16
CA ILE A 39 4.13 2.33 -4.79
C ILE A 39 4.29 3.68 -4.10
N TYR A 40 3.20 4.43 -3.90
CA TYR A 40 3.24 5.72 -3.22
C TYR A 40 3.80 5.58 -1.80
N GLN A 41 3.36 4.56 -1.04
CA GLN A 41 3.89 4.30 0.30
C GLN A 41 5.40 4.05 0.27
N PHE A 42 5.89 3.28 -0.70
CA PHE A 42 7.33 2.99 -0.80
C PHE A 42 8.15 4.21 -1.21
N LEU A 43 7.66 5.05 -2.12
CA LEU A 43 8.32 6.32 -2.47
C LEU A 43 8.45 7.26 -1.26
N VAL A 44 7.48 7.22 -0.34
CA VAL A 44 7.47 8.08 0.85
C VAL A 44 8.37 7.54 1.97
N VAL A 45 8.50 6.22 2.11
CA VAL A 45 9.12 5.58 3.30
C VAL A 45 10.48 4.95 3.00
N VAL A 46 10.67 4.31 1.85
CA VAL A 46 11.84 3.48 1.59
C VAL A 46 13.06 4.33 1.21
N GLY A 47 14.16 4.12 1.92
CA GLY A 47 15.46 4.70 1.60
C GLY A 47 15.53 6.22 1.72
N ARG A 48 14.58 6.84 2.44
CA ARG A 48 14.63 8.27 2.73
C ARG A 48 15.62 8.60 3.86
N LYS A 49 16.46 9.60 3.62
CA LYS A 49 17.23 10.31 4.65
C LYS A 49 16.93 11.81 4.52
N GLY A 50 16.12 12.34 5.42
CA GLY A 50 15.58 13.70 5.28
C GLY A 50 14.73 13.83 4.00
N THR A 51 15.10 14.77 3.12
CA THR A 51 14.43 15.00 1.83
C THR A 51 14.96 14.10 0.70
N GLN A 52 16.09 13.43 0.89
CA GLN A 52 16.70 12.61 -0.16
C GLN A 52 15.96 11.28 -0.33
N THR A 53 15.81 10.84 -1.56
CA THR A 53 15.20 9.55 -1.93
C THR A 53 16.27 8.59 -2.43
N LEU A 54 15.97 7.29 -2.36
CA LEU A 54 16.87 6.27 -2.90
C LEU A 54 16.88 6.35 -4.42
N THR A 55 18.08 6.48 -4.98
CA THR A 55 18.30 6.62 -6.42
C THR A 55 19.41 5.69 -6.89
N ASN A 56 19.46 5.41 -8.20
CA ASN A 56 20.63 4.83 -8.84
C ASN A 56 21.68 5.92 -9.18
N GLU A 57 22.79 5.53 -9.83
CA GLU A 57 23.85 6.46 -10.23
C GLU A 57 23.40 7.54 -11.21
N ALA A 58 22.34 7.27 -12.00
CA ALA A 58 21.72 8.23 -12.91
C ALA A 58 20.74 9.18 -12.21
N GLY A 59 20.52 9.04 -10.89
CA GLY A 59 19.57 9.86 -10.13
C GLY A 59 18.11 9.41 -10.26
N GLU A 60 17.83 8.25 -10.86
CA GLU A 60 16.48 7.72 -11.02
C GLU A 60 16.01 7.08 -9.71
N VAL A 61 14.77 7.37 -9.28
CA VAL A 61 14.23 6.89 -8.00
C VAL A 61 13.99 5.39 -8.02
N THR A 62 14.52 4.66 -7.03
CA THR A 62 14.43 3.18 -6.96
C THR A 62 13.67 2.67 -5.73
N SER A 63 13.24 3.55 -4.82
CA SER A 63 12.49 3.19 -3.59
C SER A 63 11.28 2.29 -3.84
N HIS A 64 10.55 2.52 -4.93
CA HIS A 64 9.37 1.73 -5.30
C HIS A 64 9.72 0.31 -5.71
N LEU A 65 10.83 0.11 -6.44
CA LEU A 65 11.30 -1.22 -6.86
C LEU A 65 11.71 -2.04 -5.64
N GLN A 66 12.55 -1.45 -4.77
CA GLN A 66 13.00 -2.13 -3.56
C GLN A 66 11.82 -2.47 -2.64
N GLY A 67 10.90 -1.53 -2.43
CA GLY A 67 9.73 -1.73 -1.59
C GLY A 67 8.81 -2.83 -2.11
N MET A 68 8.50 -2.81 -3.41
CA MET A 68 7.68 -3.84 -4.05
C MET A 68 8.36 -5.21 -4.00
N PHE A 69 9.66 -5.28 -4.29
CA PHE A 69 10.42 -6.53 -4.29
C PHE A 69 10.40 -7.21 -2.92
N TYR A 70 10.87 -6.54 -1.87
CA TYR A 70 10.92 -7.12 -0.53
C TYR A 70 9.53 -7.37 0.07
N ARG A 71 8.54 -6.51 -0.23
CA ARG A 71 7.16 -6.76 0.22
C ARG A 71 6.58 -8.01 -0.43
N THR A 72 6.81 -8.19 -1.73
CA THR A 72 6.32 -9.36 -2.47
C THR A 72 6.97 -10.64 -1.96
N ILE A 73 8.30 -10.63 -1.78
CA ILE A 73 9.04 -11.77 -1.20
C ILE A 73 8.46 -12.14 0.16
N ARG A 74 8.31 -11.17 1.07
CA ARG A 74 7.76 -11.44 2.41
C ARG A 74 6.36 -12.05 2.39
N LEU A 75 5.51 -11.66 1.44
CA LEU A 75 4.18 -12.25 1.26
C LEU A 75 4.29 -13.69 0.74
N LEU A 76 5.15 -13.93 -0.24
CA LEU A 76 5.39 -15.26 -0.79
C LEU A 76 6.00 -16.22 0.24
N GLU A 77 6.95 -15.76 1.05
CA GLU A 77 7.55 -16.51 2.17
C GLU A 77 6.50 -16.89 3.22
N ALA A 78 5.51 -16.04 3.45
CA ALA A 78 4.36 -16.35 4.30
C ALA A 78 3.32 -17.27 3.61
N GLY A 79 3.59 -17.74 2.39
CA GLY A 79 2.71 -18.59 1.60
C GLY A 79 1.48 -17.85 1.03
N ILE A 80 1.51 -16.53 0.97
CA ILE A 80 0.42 -15.69 0.45
C ILE A 80 0.68 -15.41 -1.03
N LYS A 81 -0.33 -15.66 -1.86
CA LYS A 81 -0.29 -15.34 -3.29
C LYS A 81 -0.91 -13.95 -3.51
N SER A 82 -0.10 -12.95 -3.83
CA SER A 82 -0.58 -11.60 -4.12
C SER A 82 -0.86 -11.38 -5.60
N VAL A 83 -1.90 -10.60 -5.89
CA VAL A 83 -2.20 -10.04 -7.21
C VAL A 83 -2.20 -8.52 -7.07
N TYR A 84 -1.28 -7.86 -7.76
CA TYR A 84 -1.20 -6.41 -7.77
C TYR A 84 -2.19 -5.83 -8.78
N VAL A 85 -3.09 -4.97 -8.29
CA VAL A 85 -4.13 -4.31 -9.08
C VAL A 85 -3.76 -2.84 -9.22
N PHE A 86 -3.58 -2.39 -10.45
CA PHE A 86 -3.33 -1.00 -10.78
C PHE A 86 -4.64 -0.27 -11.02
N ASP A 87 -4.69 1.00 -10.63
CA ASP A 87 -5.86 1.82 -10.88
C ASP A 87 -5.99 2.09 -12.38
N GLY A 88 -7.23 2.05 -12.87
CA GLY A 88 -7.59 2.56 -14.17
C GLY A 88 -7.93 4.06 -14.15
N PRO A 89 -8.58 4.56 -15.20
CA PRO A 89 -9.08 5.92 -15.25
C PRO A 89 -9.99 6.24 -14.05
N PRO A 90 -9.82 7.40 -13.40
CA PRO A 90 -10.66 7.77 -12.26
C PRO A 90 -12.09 8.07 -12.73
N PRO A 91 -13.12 7.74 -11.93
CA PRO A 91 -14.50 8.07 -12.25
C PRO A 91 -14.75 9.58 -12.17
N ASP A 92 -15.72 10.07 -12.95
CA ASP A 92 -16.06 11.51 -13.03
C ASP A 92 -16.36 12.15 -11.68
N LEU A 93 -17.04 11.42 -10.80
CA LEU A 93 -17.36 11.87 -9.44
C LEU A 93 -16.12 12.24 -8.62
N LYS A 94 -14.94 11.69 -8.98
CA LYS A 94 -13.67 11.93 -8.28
C LYS A 94 -12.95 13.20 -8.74
N LYS A 95 -13.38 13.83 -9.85
CA LYS A 95 -12.68 14.99 -10.45
C LYS A 95 -12.50 16.15 -9.47
N LYS A 96 -13.55 16.51 -8.71
CA LYS A 96 -13.50 17.59 -7.71
C LYS A 96 -12.49 17.32 -6.59
N GLU A 97 -12.36 16.06 -6.17
CA GLU A 97 -11.41 15.66 -5.14
C GLU A 97 -9.98 15.63 -5.69
N LEU A 98 -9.80 15.20 -6.93
CA LEU A 98 -8.48 15.22 -7.59
C LEU A 98 -7.94 16.64 -7.79
N ALA A 99 -8.81 17.61 -8.08
CA ALA A 99 -8.42 19.01 -8.24
C ALA A 99 -7.98 19.70 -6.93
N LYS A 100 -8.27 19.12 -5.77
CA LYS A 100 -7.89 19.67 -4.45
C LYS A 100 -6.53 19.17 -3.94
N ARG A 101 -5.89 18.26 -4.66
CA ARG A 101 -4.61 17.64 -4.30
C ARG A 101 -3.44 18.37 -4.91
#